data_AF-A0A7C5UDP3-F1
#
_entry.id   AF-A0A7C5UDP3-F1
#
_cell.length_a   1.000
_cell.length_b   1.000
_cell.length_c   1.000
_cell.angle_alpha   90.00
_cell.angle_beta   90.00
_cell.angle_gamma   90.00
#
_symmetry.space_group_name_H-M   'P 1'
#
loop_
_entity.id
_entity.type
_entity.pdbx_description
1 polymer ?
#
loop_
_entity_poly.entity_id
_entity_poly.type
_entity_poly.pdbx_seq_one_letter_code
_entity_poly.pdbx_strand_id
1 'polypeptide(L)' 'AQGIVFSGLEIEALGESTDERGMKNVWLKAKAFGEPLHETEAELHGYIKAVTYHGLQVEKCGEGWKAQVVFDV' A
#
# COMPACT_ATOMS: atom_id res chain seq x y z
N ALA A 1 -4.36 -13.86 15.11
CA ALA A 1 -4.59 -14.16 13.67
C ALA A 1 -3.22 -14.40 13.06
N GLN A 2 -3.03 -15.44 12.24
CA GLN A 2 -1.81 -15.59 11.46
C GLN A 2 -1.72 -14.43 10.46
N GLY A 3 -0.55 -13.83 10.32
CA GLY A 3 -0.33 -12.77 9.33
C GLY A 3 -0.44 -13.30 7.91
N ILE A 4 -0.57 -12.42 6.92
CA ILE A 4 -0.46 -12.74 5.49
C ILE A 4 0.71 -11.94 4.94
N VAL A 5 1.59 -12.58 4.18
CA VAL A 5 2.61 -11.90 3.39
C VAL A 5 2.07 -11.74 1.97
N PHE A 6 1.87 -10.49 1.56
CA PHE A 6 1.41 -10.19 0.20
C PHE A 6 2.60 -10.13 -0.76
N SER A 7 2.52 -10.89 -1.85
CA SER A 7 3.53 -10.90 -2.92
C SER A 7 3.19 -9.95 -4.06
N GLY A 8 1.94 -9.45 -4.11
CA GLY A 8 1.55 -8.41 -5.04
C GLY A 8 0.12 -7.93 -4.85
N LEU A 9 -0.23 -6.96 -5.68
CA LEU A 9 -1.54 -6.34 -5.70
C LEU A 9 -1.94 -5.93 -7.12
N GLU A 10 -3.24 -5.83 -7.34
CA GLU A 10 -3.85 -5.30 -8.56
C GLU A 10 -4.81 -4.17 -8.16
N ILE A 11 -4.60 -2.98 -8.72
CA ILE A 11 -5.51 -1.84 -8.53
C ILE A 11 -6.72 -2.03 -9.43
N GLU A 12 -7.90 -2.20 -8.84
CA GLU A 12 -9.14 -2.39 -9.58
C GLU A 12 -9.77 -1.06 -10.00
N ALA A 13 -9.76 -0.08 -9.09
CA ALA A 13 -10.31 1.24 -9.36
C ALA A 13 -9.81 2.27 -8.34
N LEU A 14 -9.81 3.53 -8.74
CA LEU A 14 -9.59 4.67 -7.85
C LEU A 14 -10.41 5.86 -8.36
N GLY A 15 -10.71 6.81 -7.48
CA GLY A 15 -11.46 7.99 -7.87
C GLY A 15 -11.71 8.95 -6.74
N GLU A 16 -12.56 9.93 -7.03
CA GLU A 16 -13.05 10.90 -6.06
C GLU A 16 -14.54 10.65 -5.80
N SER A 17 -14.99 10.92 -4.57
CA SER A 17 -16.40 10.94 -4.21
C SER A 17 -16.69 12.17 -3.35
N THR A 18 -17.96 12.56 -3.26
CA THR A 18 -18.40 13.62 -2.35
C THR A 18 -19.42 13.03 -1.39
N ASP A 19 -19.22 13.22 -0.08
CA ASP A 19 -20.16 12.71 0.92
C ASP A 19 -21.40 13.62 1.07
N GLU A 20 -22.35 13.19 1.89
CA GLU A 20 -23.61 13.91 2.18
C GLU A 20 -23.39 15.32 2.78
N ARG A 21 -22.20 15.61 3.30
CA ARG A 21 -21.80 16.91 3.86
C ARG A 21 -21.08 17.79 2.84
N GLY A 22 -20.90 17.32 1.61
CA GLY A 22 -20.18 18.03 0.57
C GLY A 22 -18.65 17.88 0.65
N MET A 23 -18.12 16.97 1.47
CA MET A 23 -16.67 16.76 1.56
C MET A 23 -16.17 15.85 0.44
N LYS A 24 -15.13 16.30 -0.26
CA LYS A 24 -14.42 15.48 -1.27
C LYS A 24 -13.54 14.45 -0.59
N ASN A 25 -13.64 13.21 -1.04
CA ASN A 25 -12.82 12.09 -0.60
C ASN A 25 -12.15 11.45 -1.81
N VAL A 26 -10.93 10.96 -1.63
CA VAL A 26 -10.29 10.06 -2.59
C VAL A 26 -10.44 8.63 -2.11
N TRP A 27 -10.63 7.70 -3.03
CA TRP A 27 -10.77 6.28 -2.72
C TRP A 27 -9.99 5.42 -3.70
N LEU A 28 -9.59 4.25 -3.24
CA LEU A 28 -8.88 3.24 -4.03
C LEU A 28 -9.39 1.86 -3.63
N LYS A 29 -9.57 0.99 -4.62
CA LYS A 29 -9.94 -0.41 -4.47
C LYS A 29 -8.88 -1.27 -5.14
N ALA A 30 -8.40 -2.28 -4.43
CA ALA A 30 -7.40 -3.21 -4.92
C ALA A 30 -7.67 -4.63 -4.41
N LYS A 31 -7.13 -5.60 -5.14
CA LYS A 31 -6.95 -6.98 -4.68
C LYS A 31 -5.50 -7.18 -4.29
N ALA A 32 -5.25 -7.78 -3.13
CA ALA A 32 -3.92 -8.21 -2.72
C ALA A 32 -3.88 -9.74 -2.67
N PHE A 33 -2.77 -10.33 -3.10
CA PHE A 33 -2.56 -11.77 -3.15
C PHE A 33 -1.26 -12.14 -2.45
N GLY A 34 -1.26 -13.30 -1.80
CA GLY A 34 -0.21 -13.69 -0.86
C GLY A 34 -0.52 -14.99 -0.16
N GLU A 35 0.30 -15.31 0.84
CA GLU A 35 0.23 -16.55 1.60
C GLU A 35 0.30 -16.31 3.11
N PRO A 36 -0.14 -17.26 3.95
CA PRO A 36 0.01 -17.16 5.39
C PRO A 36 1.48 -16.95 5.79
N LEU A 37 1.72 -16.09 6.77
CA LEU A 37 3.04 -15.86 7.32
C LEU A 37 3.51 -17.11 8.09
N HIS A 38 4.55 -17.77 7.58
CA HIS A 38 5.21 -18.88 8.25
C HIS A 38 6.48 -18.39 8.95
N GLU A 39 6.44 -18.32 10.28
CA GLU A 39 7.54 -17.79 11.12
C GLU A 39 8.85 -18.60 11.01
N THR A 40 8.81 -19.81 10.45
CA THR A 40 9.94 -20.72 10.32
C THR A 40 10.73 -20.58 9.02
N GLU A 41 10.27 -19.76 8.07
CA GLU A 41 11.00 -19.56 6.81
C GLU A 41 12.05 -18.46 6.96
N ALA A 42 13.31 -18.87 6.81
CA ALA A 42 14.53 -18.11 7.08
C ALA A 42 14.79 -16.89 6.17
N GLU A 43 13.77 -16.38 5.47
CA GLU A 43 13.87 -15.30 4.48
C GLU A 43 13.13 -14.00 4.89
N LEU A 44 12.60 -13.93 6.12
CA LEU A 44 12.12 -12.65 6.65
C LEU A 44 13.31 -11.73 6.98
N HIS A 45 13.65 -10.86 6.04
CA HIS A 45 14.76 -9.91 6.18
C HIS A 45 14.55 -8.84 7.27
N GLY A 46 13.32 -8.66 7.75
CA GLY A 46 12.99 -7.73 8.83
C GLY A 46 11.49 -7.45 8.93
N TYR A 47 11.06 -6.89 10.06
CA TYR A 47 9.68 -6.42 10.25
C TYR A 47 9.60 -4.93 9.97
N ILE A 48 8.49 -4.48 9.37
CA ILE A 48 8.15 -3.06 9.26
C ILE A 48 7.35 -2.67 10.50
N LYS A 49 7.83 -1.67 11.25
CA LYS A 49 7.17 -1.11 12.43
C LYS A 49 6.04 -0.17 12.06
N ALA A 50 6.26 0.68 11.05
CA ALA A 50 5.27 1.66 10.62
C ALA A 50 5.43 2.09 9.15
N VAL A 51 4.31 2.45 8.53
CA VAL A 51 4.26 3.19 7.26
C VAL A 51 4.19 4.67 7.61
N THR A 52 5.07 5.49 7.03
CA THR A 52 5.22 6.89 7.43
C THR A 52 5.07 7.86 6.27
N TYR A 53 4.75 9.13 6.58
CA TYR A 53 4.81 10.23 5.62
C TYR A 53 6.24 10.75 5.39
N HIS A 54 7.23 10.24 6.14
CA HIS A 54 8.61 10.66 5.97
C HIS A 54 9.10 10.25 4.58
N GLY A 55 9.57 11.21 3.78
CA GLY A 55 10.04 10.95 2.43
C GLY A 55 8.96 10.46 1.45
N LEU A 56 7.67 10.61 1.78
CA LEU A 56 6.57 10.31 0.85
C LEU A 56 6.66 11.24 -0.36
N GLN A 57 6.72 10.66 -1.55
CA GLN A 57 6.71 11.40 -2.80
C GLN A 57 5.82 10.68 -3.82
N VAL A 58 5.04 11.46 -4.55
CA VAL A 58 4.30 11.00 -5.73
C VAL A 58 4.54 12.02 -6.84
N GLU A 59 5.14 11.57 -7.92
CA GLU A 59 5.54 12.41 -9.04
C GLU A 59 5.00 11.85 -10.36
N LYS A 60 4.51 12.74 -11.22
CA LYS A 60 4.12 12.38 -12.57
C LYS A 60 5.37 12.35 -13.44
N CYS A 61 5.65 11.22 -14.11
CA CYS A 61 6.85 11.02 -14.91
C CYS A 61 6.47 10.51 -16.31
N GLY A 62 6.55 11.41 -17.31
CA GLY A 62 6.16 11.09 -18.69
C GLY A 62 4.69 10.66 -18.76
N GLU A 63 4.45 9.45 -19.26
CA GLU A 63 3.11 8.84 -19.33
C GLU A 63 2.68 8.15 -18.02
N GLY A 64 3.57 8.02 -17.04
CA GLY A 64 3.34 7.27 -15.82
C GLY A 64 3.40 8.09 -14.55
N TRP A 65 3.36 7.37 -13.43
CA TRP A 65 3.53 7.89 -12.09
C TRP A 65 4.63 7.12 -11.38
N LYS A 66 5.38 7.81 -10.54
CA LYS A 66 6.36 7.22 -9.64
C LYS A 66 6.03 7.62 -8.21
N ALA A 67 6.07 6.65 -7.31
CA ALA A 67 5.81 6.85 -5.90
C ALA A 67 6.99 6.33 -5.06
N GLN A 68 7.22 6.97 -3.91
CA GLN A 68 8.21 6.56 -2.93
C GLN A 68 7.58 6.62 -1.53
N VAL A 69 7.86 5.62 -0.71
CA VAL A 69 7.49 5.56 0.71
C VAL A 69 8.71 5.09 1.50
N VAL A 70 8.96 5.71 2.65
CA VAL A 70 10.00 5.25 3.59
C VAL A 70 9.32 4.58 4.79
N PHE A 71 9.69 3.32 5.01
CA PHE A 71 9.20 2.52 6.14
C PHE A 71 10.09 2.71 7.35
N ASP A 72 9.47 2.69 8.53
CA ASP A 72 10.20 2.49 9.79
C ASP A 72 10.35 0.99 10.03
N VAL A 73 11.58 0.54 10.26
CA VAL A 73 11.97 -0.88 10.42
C VAL A 73 12.51 -1.14 11.81
#